data_AF-A0A416P196-F1
#
_entry.id   AF-A0A416P196-F1
#
_cell.length_a   1.000
_cell.length_b   1.000
_cell.length_c   1.000
_cell.angle_alpha   90.00
_cell.angle_beta   90.00
_cell.angle_gamma   90.00
#
_symmetry.space_group_name_H-M   'P 1'
#
loop_
_entity.id
_entity.type
_entity.pdbx_description
1 polymer ?
#
loop_
_entity_poly.entity_id
_entity_poly.type
_entity_poly.pdbx_seq_one_letter_code
_entity_poly.pdbx_strand_id
1 'polypeptide(L)'
;DKNGWILGYSVNPGNQHDSRTFKSLYDKIKDIGIQTLVADAGYKTPAIAKLLLDDGITPLLPYKRPMTKDGFFKKTEYVYDEYFDCYVCPNDQVLAYHTTNRSGYREYKSCG
;
A
#
# COMPACT_ATOMS: atom_id res chain seq x y z
N ASP A 1 -22.81 -10.47 -17.11
CA ASP A 1 -23.07 -11.89 -16.88
C ASP A 1 -24.35 -12.14 -16.11
N LYS A 2 -25.21 -13.00 -16.66
CA LYS A 2 -26.47 -13.44 -16.05
C LYS A 2 -26.26 -14.49 -14.94
N ASN A 3 -25.04 -15.03 -14.81
CA ASN A 3 -24.70 -16.10 -13.88
C ASN A 3 -23.38 -15.77 -13.18
N GLY A 4 -23.45 -15.31 -11.93
CA GLY A 4 -22.27 -15.29 -11.07
C GLY A 4 -21.97 -16.72 -10.62
N TRP A 5 -20.74 -17.18 -10.80
CA TRP A 5 -20.31 -18.52 -10.38
C TRP A 5 -19.51 -18.40 -9.10
N ILE A 6 -19.85 -19.21 -8.09
CA ILE A 6 -19.06 -19.33 -6.87
C ILE A 6 -18.10 -20.50 -7.06
N LEU A 7 -16.81 -20.20 -7.26
CA LEU A 7 -15.77 -21.22 -7.47
C LEU A 7 -15.31 -21.86 -6.15
N GLY A 8 -15.56 -21.23 -5.01
CA GLY A 8 -15.20 -21.75 -3.71
C GLY A 8 -15.58 -20.81 -2.57
N TYR A 9 -15.60 -21.37 -1.37
CA TYR A 9 -15.74 -20.61 -0.13
C TYR A 9 -14.80 -21.19 0.95
N SER A 10 -14.46 -20.35 1.93
CA SER A 10 -13.77 -20.74 3.15
C SER A 10 -14.52 -20.17 4.35
N VAL A 11 -14.60 -20.93 5.43
CA VAL A 11 -15.20 -20.49 6.70
C VAL A 11 -14.06 -20.27 7.67
N ASN A 12 -13.96 -19.06 8.21
CA ASN A 12 -12.89 -18.67 9.12
C ASN A 12 -13.52 -18.09 10.41
N PRO A 13 -12.92 -18.33 11.59
CA PRO A 13 -13.37 -17.73 12.84
C PRO A 13 -13.33 -16.20 12.74
N GLY A 14 -14.33 -15.51 13.28
CA GLY A 14 -14.46 -14.04 13.17
C GLY A 14 -13.31 -13.22 13.79
N ASN A 15 -12.40 -13.85 14.53
CA ASN A 15 -11.19 -13.22 15.06
C ASN A 15 -9.97 -13.28 14.12
N GLN A 16 -10.11 -13.91 12.94
CA GLN A 16 -9.03 -13.95 11.95
C GLN A 16 -9.19 -12.82 10.94
N HIS A 17 -8.15 -12.00 10.82
CA HIS A 17 -8.10 -10.96 9.80
C HIS A 17 -8.11 -11.57 8.39
N ASP A 18 -8.78 -10.91 7.45
CA ASP A 18 -8.99 -11.39 6.07
C ASP A 18 -7.67 -11.69 5.32
N SER A 19 -6.58 -11.04 5.72
CA SER A 19 -5.24 -11.32 5.20
C SER A 19 -4.75 -12.74 5.47
N ARG A 20 -5.23 -13.40 6.54
CA ARG A 20 -4.90 -14.80 6.87
C ARG A 20 -5.86 -15.79 6.20
N THR A 21 -7.09 -15.39 5.95
CA THR A 21 -8.14 -16.25 5.38
C THR A 21 -7.96 -16.45 3.87
N PHE A 22 -7.37 -15.44 3.19
CA PHE A 22 -7.13 -15.45 1.75
C PHE A 22 -6.43 -16.71 1.23
N LYS A 23 -5.38 -17.15 1.91
CA LYS A 23 -4.54 -18.27 1.44
C LYS A 23 -5.35 -19.56 1.29
N SER A 24 -6.22 -19.85 2.25
CA SER A 24 -7.07 -21.05 2.23
C SER A 24 -8.08 -21.06 1.09
N LEU A 25 -8.58 -19.89 0.69
CA LEU A 25 -9.45 -19.76 -0.48
C LEU A 25 -8.64 -19.87 -1.78
N TYR A 26 -7.52 -19.15 -1.83
CA TYR A 26 -6.64 -19.08 -2.98
C TYR A 26 -6.08 -20.45 -3.38
N ASP A 27 -5.68 -21.28 -2.41
CA ASP A 27 -5.17 -22.63 -2.69
C ASP A 27 -6.21 -23.56 -3.36
N LYS A 28 -7.51 -23.26 -3.26
CA LYS A 28 -8.57 -24.01 -3.94
C LYS A 28 -8.78 -23.58 -5.39
N ILE A 29 -8.44 -22.34 -5.73
CA ILE A 29 -8.74 -21.71 -7.03
C ILE A 29 -7.51 -21.47 -7.89
N LYS A 30 -6.29 -21.58 -7.32
CA LYS A 30 -5.03 -21.30 -8.01
C LYS A 30 -4.85 -22.12 -9.30
N ASP A 31 -5.32 -23.38 -9.31
CA ASP A 31 -5.09 -24.32 -10.42
C ASP A 31 -6.06 -24.09 -11.59
N ILE A 32 -7.00 -23.15 -11.47
CA ILE A 32 -7.97 -22.80 -12.52
C ILE A 32 -7.32 -21.96 -13.63
N GLY A 33 -6.10 -21.47 -13.43
CA GLY A 33 -5.38 -20.66 -14.43
C GLY A 33 -5.84 -19.19 -14.42
N ILE A 34 -5.99 -18.61 -13.23
CA ILE A 34 -6.34 -17.20 -13.06
C ILE A 34 -5.21 -16.33 -13.65
N GLN A 35 -5.54 -15.33 -14.46
CA GLN A 35 -4.56 -14.35 -14.97
C GLN A 35 -4.60 -13.03 -14.18
N THR A 36 -5.80 -12.63 -13.76
CA THR A 36 -6.03 -11.39 -13.02
C THR A 36 -6.95 -11.67 -11.84
N LEU A 37 -6.54 -11.26 -10.65
CA LEU A 37 -7.33 -11.43 -9.43
C LEU A 37 -7.76 -10.07 -8.90
N VAL A 38 -9.07 -9.87 -8.84
CA VAL A 38 -9.70 -8.68 -8.23
C VAL A 38 -10.08 -9.04 -6.80
N ALA A 39 -9.63 -8.25 -5.84
CA ALA A 39 -10.02 -8.43 -4.43
C ALA A 39 -10.36 -7.10 -3.78
N ASP A 40 -11.18 -7.18 -2.72
CA ASP A 40 -11.57 -6.01 -1.94
C ASP A 40 -10.40 -5.42 -1.12
N ALA A 41 -10.59 -4.21 -0.60
CA ALA A 41 -9.61 -3.49 0.21
C ALA A 41 -9.08 -4.29 1.42
N GLY A 42 -9.89 -5.19 2.01
CA GLY A 42 -9.47 -6.05 3.12
C GLY A 42 -8.33 -7.03 2.78
N TYR A 43 -8.21 -7.41 1.50
CA TYR A 43 -7.17 -8.33 1.01
C TYR A 43 -5.92 -7.60 0.52
N LYS A 44 -5.92 -6.26 0.54
CA LYS A 44 -4.80 -5.45 0.10
C LYS A 44 -3.66 -5.44 1.12
N THR A 45 -2.91 -6.54 1.17
CA THR A 45 -1.68 -6.65 1.97
C THR A 45 -0.47 -6.91 1.09
N PRO A 46 0.73 -6.44 1.47
CA PRO A 46 1.96 -6.72 0.74
C PRO A 46 2.23 -8.22 0.58
N ALA A 47 1.87 -9.03 1.58
CA ALA A 47 2.04 -10.48 1.55
C ALA A 47 1.18 -11.14 0.46
N ILE A 48 -0.09 -10.74 0.34
CA ILE A 48 -1.00 -11.25 -0.71
C ILE A 48 -0.56 -10.77 -2.09
N ALA A 49 -0.21 -9.49 -2.23
CA ALA A 49 0.26 -8.96 -3.51
C ALA A 49 1.52 -9.68 -3.98
N LYS A 50 2.48 -9.94 -3.07
CA LYS A 50 3.69 -10.70 -3.38
C LYS A 50 3.36 -12.12 -3.82
N LEU A 51 2.51 -12.83 -3.06
CA LEU A 51 2.09 -14.20 -3.41
C LEU A 51 1.51 -14.28 -4.83
N LEU A 52 0.64 -13.34 -5.19
CA LEU A 52 0.01 -13.32 -6.52
C LEU A 52 1.03 -13.04 -7.63
N LEU A 53 1.94 -12.09 -7.42
CA LEU A 53 2.99 -11.78 -8.39
C LEU A 53 3.98 -12.93 -8.57
N ASP A 54 4.35 -13.61 -7.48
CA ASP A 54 5.24 -14.78 -7.50
C ASP A 54 4.59 -15.95 -8.29
N ASP A 55 3.26 -16.09 -8.20
CA ASP A 55 2.48 -17.08 -8.96
C ASP A 55 2.12 -16.61 -10.39
N GLY A 56 2.61 -15.45 -10.84
CA GLY A 56 2.38 -14.91 -12.19
C GLY A 56 0.99 -14.31 -12.41
N ILE A 57 0.23 -14.06 -11.34
CA ILE A 57 -1.10 -13.47 -11.38
C ILE A 57 -1.00 -11.95 -11.20
N THR A 58 -1.74 -11.20 -12.01
CA THR A 58 -1.81 -9.74 -11.86
C THR A 58 -2.85 -9.36 -10.81
N PRO A 59 -2.45 -8.78 -9.65
CA PRO A 59 -3.39 -8.34 -8.64
C PRO A 59 -4.02 -6.99 -9.01
N LEU A 60 -5.35 -6.94 -9.11
CA LEU A 60 -6.12 -5.71 -9.28
C LEU A 60 -6.79 -5.36 -7.95
N LEU A 61 -6.04 -4.65 -7.12
CA LEU A 61 -6.47 -4.25 -5.78
C LEU A 61 -6.83 -2.75 -5.76
N PRO A 62 -7.89 -2.34 -5.05
CA PRO A 62 -8.32 -0.95 -5.03
C PRO A 62 -7.23 -0.02 -4.48
N TYR A 63 -7.15 1.20 -5.01
CA TYR A 63 -6.23 2.21 -4.50
C TYR A 63 -6.62 2.60 -3.06
N LYS A 64 -5.61 2.70 -2.19
CA LYS A 64 -5.77 3.18 -0.81
C LYS A 64 -4.87 4.39 -0.69
N ARG A 65 -5.45 5.52 -0.27
CA ARG A 65 -4.68 6.75 -0.06
C ARG A 65 -3.60 6.50 1.00
N PRO A 66 -2.38 7.03 0.82
CA PRO A 66 -1.36 7.01 1.86
C PRO A 66 -1.93 7.55 3.17
N MET A 67 -1.77 6.77 4.24
CA MET A 67 -2.19 7.18 5.58
C MET A 67 -0.96 7.73 6.29
N THR A 68 -1.01 9.00 6.66
CA THR A 68 -0.04 9.60 7.56
C THR A 68 -0.42 9.22 8.99
N LYS A 69 0.59 8.97 9.84
CA LYS A 69 0.38 8.66 11.24
C LYS A 69 -0.30 9.85 11.94
N ASP A 70 -1.25 9.57 12.83
CA ASP A 70 -1.90 10.62 13.63
C ASP A 70 -0.85 11.46 14.38
N GLY A 71 -1.01 12.78 14.34
CA GLY A 71 -0.06 13.74 14.89
C GLY A 71 1.07 14.17 13.94
N PHE A 72 1.14 13.64 12.72
CA PHE A 72 2.11 14.06 11.69
C PHE A 72 1.41 14.75 10.52
N PHE A 73 2.06 15.77 9.94
CA PHE A 73 1.61 16.40 8.69
C PHE A 73 1.79 15.45 7.50
N LYS A 74 0.83 15.45 6.57
CA LYS A 74 0.93 14.71 5.32
C LYS A 74 2.00 15.35 4.45
N LYS A 75 2.67 14.51 3.64
CA LYS A 75 3.69 14.98 2.69
C LYS A 75 3.17 16.08 1.74
N THR A 76 1.90 16.00 1.35
CA THR A 76 1.25 16.98 0.46
C THR A 76 1.09 18.36 1.09
N GLU A 77 1.25 18.48 2.41
CA GLU A 77 1.11 19.74 3.12
C GLU A 77 2.44 20.50 3.23
N TYR A 78 3.56 19.87 2.84
CA TYR A 78 4.86 20.54 2.77
C TYR A 78 5.00 21.23 1.41
N VAL A 79 5.41 22.49 1.43
CA VAL A 79 5.68 23.29 0.22
C VAL A 79 7.18 23.36 0.03
N TYR A 80 7.66 23.05 -1.17
CA TYR A 80 9.06 23.23 -1.52
C TYR A 80 9.29 24.66 -1.99
N ASP A 81 10.27 25.32 -1.40
CA ASP A 81 10.74 26.64 -1.80
C ASP A 81 12.04 26.48 -2.60
N GLU A 82 11.97 26.78 -3.90
CA GLU A 82 13.11 26.68 -4.82
C GLU A 82 14.17 27.75 -4.58
N TYR A 83 13.78 28.92 -4.07
CA TYR A 83 14.71 30.05 -3.86
C TYR A 83 15.64 29.76 -2.67
N PHE A 84 15.11 29.13 -1.62
CA PHE A 84 15.88 28.79 -0.42
C PHE A 84 16.33 27.32 -0.33
N ASP A 85 15.99 26.48 -1.33
CA ASP A 85 16.22 25.02 -1.33
C ASP A 85 15.79 24.40 0.01
N CYS A 86 14.53 24.59 0.39
CA CYS A 86 13.99 24.12 1.66
C CYS A 86 12.52 23.68 1.53
N TYR A 87 12.04 22.91 2.50
CA TYR A 87 10.61 22.62 2.63
C TYR A 87 10.00 23.40 3.80
N VAL A 88 8.86 24.02 3.59
CA VAL A 88 8.08 24.69 4.62
C VAL A 88 6.95 23.75 5.05
N CYS A 89 6.87 23.46 6.35
CA CYS A 89 5.78 22.66 6.90
C CYS A 89 4.55 23.54 7.22
N PRO A 90 3.36 22.95 7.43
CA PRO A 90 2.14 23.71 7.75
C PRO A 90 2.19 24.54 9.04
N ASN A 91 3.18 24.31 9.89
CA ASN A 91 3.40 25.03 11.14
C ASN A 91 4.52 26.08 11.01
N ASP A 92 4.77 26.57 9.80
CA ASP A 92 5.77 27.60 9.46
C ASP A 92 7.21 27.24 9.87
N GLN A 93 7.52 25.94 10.03
CA GLN A 93 8.88 25.49 10.28
C GLN A 93 9.57 25.12 8.97
N VAL A 94 10.82 25.58 8.85
CA VAL A 94 11.67 25.31 7.69
C VAL A 94 12.46 24.02 7.90
N LEU A 95 12.34 23.11 6.94
CA LEU A 95 13.18 21.93 6.78
C LEU A 95 14.31 22.27 5.81
N ALA A 96 15.49 22.55 6.35
CA ALA A 96 16.66 22.87 5.56
C ALA A 96 17.26 21.60 4.93
N TYR A 97 17.92 21.77 3.77
CA TYR A 97 18.73 20.72 3.17
C TYR A 97 19.82 20.25 4.14
N HIS A 98 19.91 18.95 4.36
CA HIS A 98 20.87 18.33 5.27
C HIS A 98 21.98 17.60 4.50
N THR A 99 21.61 16.64 3.66
CA THR A 99 22.59 15.86 2.87
C THR A 99 21.90 15.12 1.74
N THR A 100 22.67 14.61 0.78
CA THR A 100 22.18 13.67 -0.22
C THR A 100 22.67 12.27 0.16
N ASN A 101 21.76 11.32 0.29
CA ASN A 101 22.12 9.96 0.68
C ASN A 101 22.80 9.18 -0.45
N ARG A 102 23.37 8.01 -0.14
CA ARG A 102 24.08 7.16 -1.12
C ARG A 102 23.21 6.72 -2.31
N SER A 103 21.88 6.75 -2.14
CA SER A 103 20.89 6.43 -3.18
C SER A 103 20.49 7.64 -4.03
N GLY A 104 21.09 8.82 -3.80
CA GLY A 104 20.86 10.04 -4.57
C GLY A 104 19.67 10.90 -4.12
N TYR A 105 19.02 10.58 -2.99
CA TYR A 105 17.91 11.38 -2.48
C TYR A 105 18.40 12.51 -1.58
N ARG A 106 17.87 13.71 -1.81
CA ARG A 106 18.08 14.89 -0.94
C ARG A 106 17.25 14.75 0.34
N GLU A 107 17.90 14.89 1.48
CA GLU A 107 17.27 14.86 2.80
C GLU A 107 17.11 16.29 3.32
N TYR A 108 15.89 16.63 3.75
CA TYR A 108 15.55 17.90 4.39
C TYR A 108 15.09 17.61 5.82
N LYS A 109 15.62 18.31 6.83
CA LYS A 109 15.39 17.99 8.25
C LYS A 109 15.07 19.26 9.04
N SER A 110 14.22 19.11 10.05
CA SER A 110 14.00 20.14 11.07
C SER A 110 15.20 20.19 12.00
N CYS A 111 15.67 21.38 12.33
CA CYS A 111 16.67 21.57 13.38
C CYS A 111 15.98 21.37 14.75
N GLY A 112 16.14 20.19 15.35
CA GLY A 112 15.59 19.82 16.65
C GLY A 112 16.43 18.76 17.32
#